data_AF-A0A3D5H7S5-F1
#
_entry.id   AF-A0A3D5H7S5-F1
#
_cell.length_a   1.000
_cell.length_b   1.000
_cell.length_c   1.000
_cell.angle_alpha   90.00
_cell.angle_beta   90.00
_cell.angle_gamma   90.00
#
_symmetry.space_group_name_H-M   'P 1'
#
loop_
_entity.id
_entity.type
_entity.pdbx_description
1 polymer ?
#
loop_
_entity_poly.entity_id
_entity_poly.type
_entity_poly.pdbx_seq_one_letter_code
_entity_poly.pdbx_strand_id
1 'polypeptide(L)'
;MVMKSGKWKTILPTSGLLIAGLMILWPRSPEPPLTITSVGELEAYMNKLVDFGSPPGMSLVVVKNGKVVYKKGFGWADRPRKIAATSESIYHWWSITKIVTAIAILQLQEQGKLQLNDSVNRVLPFFNVQYPSANSKVVTIQNLLNHSSGLPDAGFRIMSWIHH
;
A
#
# COMPACT_ATOMS: atom_id res chain seq x y z
N MET A 1 52.66 -30.20 32.66
CA MET A 1 52.43 -30.42 31.22
C MET A 1 51.96 -29.10 30.62
N VAL A 2 52.85 -28.45 29.87
CA VAL A 2 52.67 -27.10 29.31
C VAL A 2 51.78 -27.18 28.08
N MET A 3 50.70 -26.39 28.02
CA MET A 3 50.02 -26.07 26.77
C MET A 3 49.95 -24.56 26.56
N LYS A 4 50.33 -24.17 25.34
CA LYS A 4 50.75 -22.86 24.88
C LYS A 4 49.58 -21.86 24.74
N SER A 5 49.89 -20.60 25.02
CA SER A 5 49.04 -19.43 24.76
C SER A 5 48.89 -19.15 23.26
N GLY A 6 47.66 -19.28 22.74
CA GLY A 6 47.28 -18.82 21.41
C GLY A 6 46.95 -17.33 21.42
N LYS A 7 47.70 -16.53 20.65
CA LYS A 7 47.45 -15.10 20.43
C LYS A 7 46.19 -14.93 19.57
N TRP A 8 45.10 -14.47 20.16
CA TRP A 8 43.94 -13.98 19.41
C TRP A 8 44.28 -12.57 18.90
N LYS A 9 44.57 -12.43 17.60
CA LYS A 9 44.59 -11.12 16.97
C LYS A 9 43.14 -10.64 16.85
N THR A 10 42.79 -9.62 17.60
CA THR A 10 41.58 -8.81 17.42
C THR A 10 41.61 -8.17 16.04
N ILE A 11 40.92 -8.77 15.07
CA ILE A 11 40.58 -8.11 13.81
C ILE A 11 39.43 -7.15 14.14
N LEU A 12 39.73 -5.85 14.22
CA LEU A 12 38.70 -4.80 14.23
C LEU A 12 37.78 -4.98 13.01
N PRO A 13 36.46 -4.78 13.15
CA PRO A 13 35.52 -4.98 12.05
C PRO A 13 35.63 -3.80 11.08
N THR A 14 36.49 -3.90 10.08
CA THR A 14 36.53 -2.95 8.94
C THR A 14 35.26 -3.01 8.09
N SER A 15 34.39 -4.00 8.31
CA SER A 15 33.09 -4.18 7.67
C SER A 15 32.01 -3.18 8.10
N GLY A 16 32.11 -2.55 9.28
CA GLY A 16 31.10 -1.60 9.78
C GLY A 16 31.08 -0.25 9.06
N LEU A 17 32.25 0.24 8.62
CA LEU A 17 32.38 1.55 7.96
C LEU A 17 31.95 1.53 6.48
N LEU A 18 32.11 0.40 5.79
CA LEU A 18 31.73 0.26 4.39
C LEU A 18 30.20 0.23 4.19
N ILE A 19 29.46 -0.36 5.14
CA ILE A 19 27.98 -0.44 5.08
C ILE A 19 27.35 0.94 5.34
N ALA A 20 27.91 1.74 6.24
CA ALA A 20 27.41 3.10 6.51
C ALA A 20 27.65 4.05 5.32
N GLY A 21 28.79 3.94 4.63
CA GLY A 21 29.09 4.73 3.43
C GLY A 21 28.16 4.43 2.24
N LEU A 22 27.74 3.17 2.08
CA LEU A 22 26.82 2.73 1.03
C LEU A 22 25.38 3.26 1.21
N MET A 23 24.92 3.49 2.45
CA MET A 23 23.60 4.10 2.71
C MET A 23 23.56 5.60 2.40
N ILE A 24 24.69 6.31 2.49
CA ILE A 24 24.79 7.74 2.18
C ILE A 24 24.73 7.97 0.66
N LEU A 25 25.21 7.01 -0.13
CA LEU A 25 25.21 7.05 -1.59
C LEU A 25 23.95 6.43 -2.22
N TRP A 26 22.99 5.97 -1.41
CA TRP A 26 21.73 5.46 -1.94
C TRP A 26 20.91 6.62 -2.53
N PRO A 27 20.51 6.55 -3.81
CA PRO A 27 19.75 7.62 -4.42
C PRO A 27 18.42 7.78 -3.68
N ARG A 28 18.20 8.97 -3.11
CA ARG A 28 16.95 9.31 -2.44
C ARG A 28 15.91 9.66 -3.48
N SER A 29 14.69 9.18 -3.27
CA SER A 29 13.55 9.62 -4.06
C SER A 29 13.41 11.15 -3.96
N PRO A 30 13.00 11.83 -5.03
CA PRO A 30 12.77 13.28 -5.01
C PRO A 30 11.85 13.68 -3.84
N GLU A 31 12.35 14.52 -2.95
CA GLU A 31 11.55 15.04 -1.84
C GLU A 31 10.41 15.90 -2.38
N PRO A 32 9.18 15.73 -1.87
CA PRO A 32 8.07 16.57 -2.26
C PRO A 32 8.34 18.02 -1.86
N PRO A 33 8.06 18.99 -2.74
CA PRO A 33 8.14 20.40 -2.37
C PRO A 33 7.14 20.70 -1.24
N LEU A 34 7.54 21.53 -0.27
CA LEU A 34 6.68 21.93 0.87
C LEU A 34 5.40 22.63 0.41
N THR A 35 5.50 23.39 -0.68
CA THR A 35 4.38 24.09 -1.31
C THR A 35 4.51 23.97 -2.82
N ILE A 36 3.38 23.78 -3.48
CA ILE A 36 3.25 23.83 -4.94
C ILE A 36 2.38 25.04 -5.27
N THR A 37 2.96 26.03 -5.95
CA THR A 37 2.29 27.30 -6.26
C THR A 37 1.80 27.38 -7.70
N SER A 38 2.29 26.49 -8.57
CA SER A 38 1.91 26.45 -9.98
C SER A 38 1.82 25.03 -10.54
N VAL A 39 1.10 24.88 -11.65
CA VAL A 39 1.04 23.62 -12.40
C VAL A 39 2.42 23.23 -12.94
N GLY A 40 3.25 24.20 -13.33
CA GLY A 40 4.61 23.93 -13.81
C GLY A 40 5.50 23.29 -12.73
N GLU A 41 5.42 23.78 -11.49
CA GLU A 41 6.14 23.19 -10.35
C GLU A 41 5.66 21.76 -10.05
N LEU A 42 4.34 21.55 -10.09
CA LEU A 42 3.74 20.22 -9.94
C LEU A 42 4.27 19.26 -11.01
N GLU A 43 4.18 19.63 -12.28
CA GLU A 43 4.63 18.78 -13.38
C GLU A 43 6.13 18.51 -13.33
N ALA A 44 6.95 19.50 -12.98
CA ALA A 44 8.38 19.32 -12.81
C ALA A 44 8.70 18.31 -11.71
N TYR A 45 7.97 18.34 -10.58
CA TYR A 45 8.13 17.36 -9.51
C TYR A 45 7.68 15.96 -9.94
N MET A 46 6.52 15.85 -10.59
CA MET A 46 6.00 14.56 -11.07
C MET A 46 6.92 13.92 -12.12
N ASN A 47 7.50 14.72 -13.02
CA ASN A 47 8.52 14.25 -13.97
C ASN A 47 9.78 13.75 -13.25
N LYS A 48 10.29 14.48 -12.25
CA LYS A 48 11.41 14.01 -11.42
C LYS A 48 11.12 12.66 -10.75
N LEU A 49 9.89 12.45 -10.26
CA LEU A 49 9.48 11.19 -9.64
C LEU A 49 9.51 10.02 -10.61
N VAL A 50 8.97 10.18 -11.82
CA VAL A 50 8.97 9.09 -12.81
C VAL A 50 10.36 8.87 -13.42
N ASP A 51 11.19 9.92 -13.54
CA ASP A 51 12.57 9.83 -14.01
C ASP A 51 13.48 9.13 -12.99
N PHE A 52 13.19 9.26 -11.69
CA PHE A 52 13.82 8.45 -10.63
C PHE A 52 13.58 6.95 -10.83
N GLY A 53 12.51 6.57 -11.55
CA GLY A 53 12.26 5.20 -12.00
C GLY A 53 11.31 4.39 -11.10
N SER A 54 10.78 4.98 -10.03
CA SER A 54 9.77 4.35 -9.18
C SER A 54 8.80 5.40 -8.63
N PRO A 55 7.54 5.46 -9.12
CA PRO A 55 6.93 4.55 -10.10
C PRO A 55 7.41 4.82 -11.55
N PRO A 56 7.35 3.83 -12.46
CA PRO A 56 7.71 4.01 -13.87
C PRO A 56 6.73 4.90 -14.66
N GLY A 57 5.53 5.08 -14.14
CA GLY A 57 4.51 5.98 -14.66
C GLY A 57 3.36 6.14 -13.68
N MET A 58 2.63 7.25 -13.80
CA MET A 58 1.54 7.61 -12.89
C MET A 58 0.57 8.60 -13.53
N SER A 59 -0.64 8.67 -12.99
CA SER A 59 -1.65 9.64 -13.41
C SER A 59 -2.19 10.41 -12.23
N LEU A 60 -2.40 11.71 -12.44
CA LEU A 60 -2.85 12.65 -11.43
C LEU A 60 -4.15 13.32 -11.88
N VAL A 61 -5.08 13.45 -10.95
CA VAL A 61 -6.31 14.24 -11.08
C VAL A 61 -6.42 15.16 -9.88
N VAL A 62 -6.80 16.43 -10.11
CA VAL A 62 -7.14 17.38 -9.05
C VAL A 62 -8.59 17.80 -9.23
N VAL A 63 -9.38 17.58 -8.19
CA VAL A 63 -10.80 17.95 -8.14
C VAL A 63 -10.99 19.08 -7.15
N LYS A 64 -11.65 20.15 -7.57
CA LYS A 64 -12.02 21.29 -6.71
C LYS A 64 -13.48 21.64 -6.96
N ASN A 65 -14.26 21.75 -5.89
CA ASN A 65 -15.69 22.07 -5.95
C ASN A 65 -16.47 21.15 -6.91
N GLY A 66 -16.22 19.84 -6.84
CA GLY A 66 -16.87 18.84 -7.68
C GLY A 66 -16.45 18.84 -9.16
N LYS A 67 -15.49 19.68 -9.56
CA LYS A 67 -15.00 19.77 -10.95
C LYS A 67 -13.54 19.34 -11.03
N VAL A 68 -13.20 18.59 -12.07
CA VAL A 68 -11.80 18.31 -12.42
C VAL A 68 -11.18 19.61 -12.91
N VAL A 69 -10.18 20.12 -12.18
CA VAL A 69 -9.45 21.35 -12.54
C VAL A 69 -8.09 21.07 -13.16
N TYR A 70 -7.60 19.84 -13.04
CA TYR A 70 -6.36 19.38 -13.66
C TYR A 70 -6.36 17.85 -13.77
N LYS A 71 -5.86 17.32 -14.88
CA LYS A 71 -5.56 15.88 -15.03
C LYS A 71 -4.41 15.66 -16.01
N LYS A 72 -3.49 14.76 -15.70
CA LYS A 72 -2.34 14.43 -16.56
C LYS A 72 -1.71 13.08 -16.19
N GLY A 73 -1.11 12.42 -17.18
CA GLY A 73 -0.24 11.26 -16.98
C GLY A 73 1.25 11.63 -17.09
N PHE A 74 2.10 10.87 -16.41
CA PHE A 74 3.56 11.05 -16.36
C PHE A 74 4.25 9.70 -16.53
N GLY A 75 5.36 9.65 -17.26
CA GLY A 75 6.12 8.41 -17.49
C GLY A 75 5.39 7.40 -18.39
N TRP A 76 5.54 6.11 -18.09
CA TRP A 76 5.10 5.02 -18.96
C TRP A 76 4.06 4.14 -18.27
N ALA A 77 2.94 3.88 -18.93
CA ALA A 77 2.02 2.81 -18.55
C ALA A 77 2.62 1.43 -18.90
N ASP A 78 3.37 1.36 -20.00
CA ASP A 78 4.13 0.17 -20.40
C ASP A 78 5.46 0.62 -21.04
N ARG A 79 6.56 0.44 -20.31
CA ARG A 79 7.89 0.88 -20.76
C ARG A 79 8.42 0.03 -21.93
N PRO A 80 8.39 -1.32 -21.90
CA PRO A 80 8.78 -2.14 -23.05
C PRO A 80 8.01 -1.82 -24.34
N ARG A 81 6.69 -1.61 -24.24
CA ARG A 81 5.83 -1.27 -25.38
C ARG A 81 5.81 0.22 -25.72
N LYS A 82 6.56 1.05 -24.97
CA LYS A 82 6.61 2.51 -25.11
C LYS A 82 5.23 3.17 -25.09
N ILE A 83 4.34 2.70 -24.21
CA ILE A 83 3.02 3.27 -24.00
C ILE A 83 3.12 4.30 -22.88
N ALA A 84 2.92 5.58 -23.21
CA ALA A 84 2.91 6.66 -22.24
C ALA A 84 1.72 6.52 -21.28
N ALA A 85 1.94 6.89 -20.02
CA ALA A 85 0.83 7.03 -19.08
C ALA A 85 0.00 8.27 -19.44
N THR A 86 -1.32 8.15 -19.31
CA THR A 86 -2.31 9.21 -19.57
C THR A 86 -3.27 9.30 -18.40
N SER A 87 -4.03 10.39 -18.28
CA SER A 87 -5.08 10.50 -17.26
C SER A 87 -6.17 9.41 -17.35
N GLU A 88 -6.22 8.68 -18.46
CA GLU A 88 -7.15 7.61 -18.78
C GLU A 88 -6.53 6.22 -18.65
N SER A 89 -5.25 6.11 -18.27
CA SER A 89 -4.58 4.83 -18.05
C SER A 89 -5.26 4.04 -16.92
N ILE A 90 -5.40 2.73 -17.13
CA ILE A 90 -6.04 1.82 -16.17
C ILE A 90 -4.96 1.25 -15.24
N TYR A 91 -5.24 1.27 -13.93
CA TYR A 91 -4.36 0.77 -12.89
C TYR A 91 -5.05 -0.27 -12.04
N HIS A 92 -4.29 -1.22 -11.49
CA HIS A 92 -4.78 -2.06 -10.40
C HIS A 92 -4.98 -1.19 -9.15
N TRP A 93 -6.22 -1.11 -8.67
CA TRP A 93 -6.60 -0.27 -7.52
C TRP A 93 -6.31 -0.90 -6.15
N TRP A 94 -5.91 -2.18 -6.09
CA TRP A 94 -5.54 -2.87 -4.85
C TRP A 94 -6.55 -2.60 -3.71
N SER A 95 -6.06 -2.17 -2.54
CA SER A 95 -6.89 -1.92 -1.36
C SER A 95 -7.88 -0.77 -1.51
N ILE A 96 -7.78 0.09 -2.53
CA ILE A 96 -8.80 1.13 -2.80
C ILE A 96 -10.16 0.48 -3.10
N THR A 97 -10.17 -0.74 -3.65
CA THR A 97 -11.38 -1.55 -3.87
C THR A 97 -12.26 -1.68 -2.61
N LYS A 98 -11.66 -1.67 -1.40
CA LYS A 98 -12.41 -1.76 -0.13
C LYS A 98 -13.40 -0.62 0.07
N ILE A 99 -13.13 0.57 -0.48
CA ILE A 99 -14.05 1.72 -0.41
C ILE A 99 -15.35 1.38 -1.14
N VAL A 100 -15.25 0.80 -2.34
CA VAL A 100 -16.42 0.39 -3.13
C VAL A 100 -17.20 -0.72 -2.42
N THR A 101 -16.50 -1.69 -1.83
CA THR A 101 -17.12 -2.74 -1.01
C THR A 101 -17.85 -2.16 0.20
N ALA A 102 -17.25 -1.19 0.90
CA ALA A 102 -17.88 -0.52 2.03
C ALA A 102 -19.14 0.24 1.61
N ILE A 103 -19.10 0.96 0.49
CA ILE A 103 -20.28 1.65 -0.07
C ILE A 103 -21.39 0.65 -0.37
N ALA A 104 -21.07 -0.49 -1.00
CA ALA A 104 -22.07 -1.52 -1.29
C ALA A 104 -22.72 -2.07 -0.01
N ILE A 105 -21.94 -2.30 1.05
CA ILE A 105 -22.47 -2.73 2.36
C ILE A 105 -23.40 -1.67 2.96
N LEU A 106 -23.02 -0.39 2.90
CA LEU A 106 -23.84 0.71 3.42
C LEU A 106 -25.14 0.87 2.63
N GLN A 107 -25.11 0.71 1.30
CA GLN A 107 -26.31 0.69 0.46
C GLN A 107 -27.24 -0.48 0.80
N LEU A 108 -26.68 -1.66 1.11
CA LEU A 108 -27.48 -2.80 1.58
C LEU A 108 -28.12 -2.52 2.94
N GLN A 109 -27.44 -1.79 3.82
CA GLN A 109 -28.02 -1.33 5.08
C GLN A 109 -29.19 -0.35 4.84
N GLU A 110 -29.01 0.65 3.97
CA GLU A 110 -30.07 1.61 3.62
C GLU A 110 -31.31 0.92 3.04
N GLN A 111 -31.12 -0.18 2.30
CA GLN A 111 -32.20 -1.02 1.77
C GLN A 111 -32.84 -1.95 2.81
N GLY A 112 -32.38 -1.93 4.07
CA GLY A 112 -32.86 -2.80 5.14
C GLY A 112 -32.46 -4.28 4.98
N LYS A 113 -31.53 -4.62 4.08
CA LYS A 113 -31.11 -6.01 3.81
C LYS A 113 -30.17 -6.56 4.88
N LEU A 114 -29.43 -5.67 5.54
CA LEU A 114 -28.60 -5.97 6.70
C LEU A 114 -28.52 -4.73 7.60
N GLN A 115 -27.93 -4.90 8.78
CA GLN A 115 -27.59 -3.89 9.76
C GLN A 115 -26.12 -4.06 10.14
N LEU A 116 -25.43 -2.97 10.44
CA LEU A 116 -24.00 -3.04 10.74
C LEU A 116 -23.69 -3.81 12.04
N ASN A 117 -24.64 -3.86 12.98
CA ASN A 117 -24.54 -4.61 14.23
C ASN A 117 -24.89 -6.11 14.08
N ASP A 118 -25.26 -6.56 12.88
CA ASP A 118 -25.51 -7.97 12.65
C ASP A 118 -24.25 -8.80 12.81
N SER A 119 -24.42 -10.01 13.36
CA SER A 119 -23.33 -10.98 13.36
C SER A 119 -22.98 -11.39 11.93
N VAL A 120 -21.69 -11.59 11.67
CA VAL A 120 -21.23 -12.02 10.34
C VAL A 120 -21.87 -13.36 9.95
N ASN A 121 -21.95 -14.32 10.89
CA ASN A 121 -22.56 -15.62 10.64
C ASN A 121 -24.06 -15.53 10.27
N ARG A 122 -24.79 -14.48 10.68
CA ARG A 122 -26.19 -14.25 10.27
C ARG A 122 -26.29 -13.93 8.79
N VAL A 123 -25.41 -13.06 8.31
CA VAL A 123 -25.40 -12.57 6.92
C VAL A 123 -24.70 -13.56 5.99
N LEU A 124 -23.66 -14.23 6.48
CA LEU A 124 -22.83 -15.18 5.75
C LEU A 124 -22.83 -16.53 6.51
N PRO A 125 -23.89 -17.34 6.41
CA PRO A 125 -24.01 -18.59 7.17
C PRO A 125 -22.94 -19.62 6.82
N PHE A 126 -22.34 -19.53 5.63
CA PHE A 126 -21.21 -20.37 5.21
C PHE A 126 -19.86 -19.91 5.82
N PHE A 127 -19.79 -18.70 6.36
CA PHE A 127 -18.58 -18.15 6.95
C PHE A 127 -18.57 -18.43 8.45
N ASN A 128 -17.93 -19.53 8.84
CA ASN A 128 -17.84 -19.94 10.25
C ASN A 128 -16.68 -19.25 10.97
N VAL A 129 -16.97 -18.10 11.60
CA VAL A 129 -16.00 -17.38 12.45
C VAL A 129 -15.52 -18.26 13.59
N GLN A 130 -14.20 -18.43 13.69
CA GLN A 130 -13.57 -19.15 14.80
C GLN A 130 -13.27 -18.19 15.96
N TYR A 131 -13.77 -18.54 17.15
CA TYR A 131 -13.60 -17.74 18.35
C TYR A 131 -12.55 -18.37 19.29
N PRO A 132 -11.57 -17.61 19.81
CA PRO A 132 -10.55 -18.15 20.72
C PRO A 132 -11.09 -18.70 22.04
N SER A 133 -12.26 -18.22 22.49
CA SER A 133 -12.90 -18.66 23.72
C SER A 133 -14.42 -18.45 23.68
N ALA A 134 -15.15 -19.10 24.58
CA ALA A 134 -16.59 -18.90 24.75
C ALA A 134 -16.96 -17.46 25.17
N ASN A 135 -16.02 -16.71 25.76
CA ASN A 135 -16.23 -15.31 26.18
C ASN A 135 -15.91 -14.30 25.07
N SER A 136 -15.57 -14.76 23.87
CA SER A 136 -15.23 -13.87 22.75
C SER A 136 -16.46 -13.08 22.30
N LYS A 137 -16.27 -11.81 21.96
CA LYS A 137 -17.35 -10.99 21.39
C LYS A 137 -17.70 -11.49 19.99
N VAL A 138 -18.99 -11.48 19.68
CA VAL A 138 -19.49 -11.81 18.34
C VAL A 138 -18.97 -10.77 17.35
N VAL A 139 -18.40 -11.25 16.24
CA VAL A 139 -17.93 -10.39 15.15
C VAL A 139 -19.13 -9.90 14.35
N THR A 140 -19.22 -8.59 14.18
CA THR A 140 -20.28 -7.92 13.41
C THR A 140 -19.79 -7.43 12.04
N ILE A 141 -20.73 -7.05 11.17
CA ILE A 141 -20.40 -6.38 9.89
C ILE A 141 -19.59 -5.09 10.14
N GLN A 142 -19.94 -4.31 11.17
CA GLN A 142 -19.19 -3.12 11.55
C GLN A 142 -17.73 -3.43 11.87
N ASN A 143 -17.47 -4.55 12.56
CA ASN A 143 -16.10 -4.97 12.88
C ASN A 143 -15.28 -5.29 11.63
N LEU A 144 -15.92 -5.79 10.55
CA LEU A 144 -15.25 -6.01 9.27
C LEU A 144 -14.89 -4.69 8.58
N LEU A 145 -15.83 -3.72 8.56
CA LEU A 145 -15.63 -2.43 7.90
C LEU A 145 -14.55 -1.55 8.56
N ASN A 146 -14.39 -1.65 9.88
CA ASN A 146 -13.45 -0.83 10.65
C ASN A 146 -12.19 -1.58 11.11
N HIS A 147 -11.95 -2.78 10.56
CA HIS A 147 -10.78 -3.61 10.87
C HIS A 147 -10.61 -3.96 12.37
N SER A 148 -11.72 -4.18 13.10
CA SER A 148 -11.71 -4.55 14.53
C SER A 148 -12.25 -5.95 14.84
N SER A 149 -12.39 -6.80 13.82
CA SER A 149 -12.92 -8.16 13.96
C SER A 149 -12.00 -9.14 14.67
N GLY A 150 -10.70 -8.85 14.72
CA GLY A 150 -9.68 -9.78 15.22
C GLY A 150 -9.42 -10.96 14.28
N LEU A 151 -9.99 -10.97 13.07
CA LEU A 151 -9.67 -11.98 12.07
C LEU A 151 -8.22 -11.80 11.59
N PRO A 152 -7.46 -12.89 11.39
CA PRO A 152 -6.10 -12.82 10.93
C PRO A 152 -6.02 -12.28 9.49
N ASP A 153 -4.96 -11.56 9.19
CA ASP A 153 -4.69 -11.11 7.82
C ASP A 153 -4.31 -12.31 6.94
N ALA A 154 -4.86 -12.36 5.73
CA ALA A 154 -4.48 -13.31 4.70
C ALA A 154 -3.14 -12.94 4.02
N GLY A 155 -2.66 -11.69 4.22
CA GLY A 155 -1.34 -11.15 3.92
C GLY A 155 -0.52 -11.90 2.87
N PHE A 156 0.37 -12.79 3.35
CA PHE A 156 1.37 -13.47 2.54
C PHE A 156 0.80 -14.43 1.49
N ARG A 157 -0.41 -14.94 1.69
CA ARG A 157 -1.05 -15.90 0.76
C ARG A 157 -1.69 -15.25 -0.45
N ILE A 158 -2.08 -13.98 -0.35
CA ILE A 158 -2.67 -13.25 -1.48
C ILE A 158 -1.56 -12.76 -2.42
N MET A 159 -0.40 -12.39 -1.88
CA MET A 159 0.72 -11.91 -2.69
C MET A 159 1.34 -12.99 -3.59
N SER A 160 1.24 -14.27 -3.21
CA SER A 160 1.74 -15.37 -4.05
C SER A 160 0.94 -15.59 -5.33
N TRP A 161 -0.28 -15.03 -5.45
CA TRP A 161 -1.13 -15.19 -6.65
C TRP A 161 -0.90 -14.13 -7.72
N ILE A 162 -0.04 -13.13 -7.44
CA ILE A 162 0.22 -12.00 -8.34
C ILE A 162 1.39 -12.31 -9.32
N HIS A 163 2.14 -13.38 -9.07
CA HIS A 163 3.38 -13.71 -9.80
C HIS A 163 3.26 -14.86 -10.82
N HIS A 164 2.07 -15.10 -11.38
CA HIS A 164 1.86 -16.05 -12.48
C HIS A 164 1.24 -15.37 -13.69
#